data_AF-T1GXS4-F1
#
_entry.id   AF-T1GXS4-F1
#
_cell.length_a   1.000
_cell.length_b   1.000
_cell.length_c   1.000
_cell.angle_alpha   90.00
_cell.angle_beta   90.00
_cell.angle_gamma   90.00
#
_symmetry.space_group_name_H-M   'P 1'
#
loop_
_entity.id
_entity.type
_entity.pdbx_description
1 polymer ?
#
loop_
_entity_poly.entity_id
_entity_poly.type
_entity_poly.pdbx_seq_one_letter_code
_entity_poly.pdbx_strand_id
1 'polypeptide(L)'
;MLHVIKFSLPNLITHKTYRFCDLAGSERQTKTNCEGSRLKEAQQINKSLVVLGRCLDAANSNLQKKANQDVIPIRESKLTMLLQPPLLGKEKLCMIVALTPIEQFFEENMNVLNYASIAKNIVYKSQIKKDVGRRFSWFTSTNYESRGNDQLDLMEDPF
;
A
#
# COMPACT_ATOMS: atom_id res chain seq x y z
N MET A 1 -9.29 5.07 -4.09
CA MET A 1 -8.16 4.34 -4.70
C MET A 1 -7.74 5.11 -5.93
N LEU A 2 -6.48 5.56 -5.99
CA LEU A 2 -5.97 6.39 -7.06
C LEU A 2 -5.05 5.56 -7.95
N HIS A 3 -5.33 5.54 -9.25
CA HIS A 3 -4.53 4.84 -10.25
C HIS A 3 -3.71 5.86 -11.05
N VAL A 4 -2.40 5.65 -11.11
CA VAL A 4 -1.46 6.48 -11.87
C VAL A 4 -0.84 5.60 -12.95
N ILE A 5 -1.12 5.92 -14.21
CA ILE A 5 -0.58 5.23 -15.37
C ILE A 5 0.41 6.17 -16.04
N LYS A 6 1.66 5.73 -16.17
CA LYS A 6 2.72 6.45 -16.87
C LYS A 6 3.14 5.66 -18.10
N PHE A 7 3.05 6.30 -19.25
CA PHE A 7 3.63 5.82 -20.50
C PHE A 7 5.07 6.34 -20.57
N SER A 8 6.02 5.43 -20.68
CA SER A 8 7.45 5.73 -20.87
C SER A 8 7.84 5.34 -22.30
N LEU A 9 9.14 5.10 -22.56
CA LEU A 9 9.70 4.51 -23.80
C LEU A 9 8.70 3.63 -24.56
N PRO A 10 8.72 3.61 -25.90
CA PRO A 10 7.72 2.90 -26.70
C PRO A 10 7.57 1.47 -26.17
N ASN A 11 6.38 1.16 -25.65
CA ASN A 11 5.94 -0.11 -25.03
C ASN A 11 6.15 -0.30 -23.52
N LEU A 12 6.58 0.71 -22.75
CA LEU A 12 6.63 0.61 -21.28
C LEU A 12 5.49 1.39 -20.61
N ILE A 13 4.50 0.66 -20.09
CA ILE A 13 3.41 1.21 -19.28
C ILE A 13 3.68 0.88 -17.80
N THR A 14 3.82 1.90 -16.97
CA THR A 14 3.92 1.75 -15.52
C THR A 14 2.59 2.11 -14.88
N HIS A 15 1.97 1.15 -14.20
CA HIS A 15 0.77 1.38 -13.40
C HIS A 15 1.11 1.36 -11.91
N LYS A 16 0.68 2.38 -11.17
CA LYS A 16 0.80 2.49 -9.71
C LYS A 16 -0.57 2.75 -9.11
N THR A 17 -0.80 2.17 -7.95
CA THR A 17 -2.05 2.32 -7.20
C THR A 17 -1.74 2.89 -5.83
N TYR A 18 -2.46 3.95 -5.44
CA TYR A 18 -2.40 4.55 -4.13
C TYR A 18 -3.73 4.37 -3.41
N ARG A 19 -3.68 3.95 -2.15
CA ARG A 19 -4.85 3.77 -1.29
C ARG A 19 -4.69 4.74 -0.12
N PHE A 20 -5.68 5.61 0.05
CA PHE A 20 -5.78 6.49 1.20
C PHE A 20 -7.00 6.02 1.99
N CYS A 21 -6.83 5.90 3.30
CA CYS A 21 -7.87 5.46 4.21
C CYS A 21 -7.87 6.41 5.40
N ASP A 22 -9.02 6.99 5.68
CA ASP A 22 -9.26 7.70 6.93
C ASP A 22 -9.98 6.75 7.89
N LEU A 23 -9.52 6.70 9.13
CA LEU A 23 -10.03 5.79 10.15
C LEU A 23 -10.71 6.61 11.24
N ALA A 24 -11.88 6.14 11.69
CA ALA A 24 -12.50 6.67 12.89
C ALA A 24 -11.61 6.40 14.12
N GLY A 25 -11.86 7.14 15.19
CA GLY A 25 -11.11 7.01 16.43
C GLY A 25 -11.27 5.62 17.08
N SER A 26 -10.25 5.23 17.84
CA SER A 26 -10.17 3.95 18.55
C SER A 26 -10.65 4.03 19.99
N GLU A 27 -11.37 5.08 20.36
CA GLU A 27 -11.82 5.32 21.72
C GLU A 27 -12.81 4.25 22.22
N ARG A 28 -12.77 4.00 23.53
CA ARG A 28 -13.69 3.05 24.17
C ARG A 28 -15.09 3.65 24.23
N GLN A 29 -16.08 2.89 23.77
CA GLN A 29 -17.49 3.30 23.83
C GLN A 29 -18.01 3.55 25.23
N THR A 30 -17.43 2.93 26.25
CA THR A 30 -17.80 3.19 27.64
C THR A 30 -17.53 4.63 28.07
N LYS A 31 -16.69 5.37 27.33
CA LYS A 31 -16.45 6.80 27.51
C LYS A 31 -17.40 7.68 26.68
N THR A 32 -18.25 7.07 25.86
CA THR A 32 -19.19 7.76 24.98
C THR A 32 -20.61 7.54 25.49
N ASN A 33 -21.38 8.61 25.70
CA ASN A 33 -22.81 8.54 26.05
C ASN A 33 -23.66 8.21 24.80
N CYS A 34 -23.25 7.21 24.02
CA CYS A 34 -23.90 6.81 22.79
C CYS A 34 -24.98 5.76 23.09
N GLU A 35 -26.23 6.05 22.73
CA GLU A 35 -27.38 5.16 22.92
C GLU A 35 -28.02 4.75 21.60
N GLY A 36 -28.82 3.68 21.61
CA GLY A 36 -29.64 3.25 20.48
C GLY A 36 -28.84 2.94 19.20
N SER A 37 -29.17 3.62 18.10
CA SER A 37 -28.52 3.43 16.80
C SER A 37 -27.05 3.85 16.79
N ARG A 38 -26.71 4.91 17.54
CA ARG A 38 -25.35 5.44 17.67
C ARG A 38 -24.40 4.43 18.32
N LEU A 39 -24.90 3.68 19.30
CA LEU A 39 -24.14 2.59 19.94
C LEU A 39 -23.81 1.47 18.94
N LYS A 40 -24.78 1.07 18.11
CA LYS A 40 -24.56 0.04 17.07
C LYS A 40 -23.53 0.47 16.03
N GLU A 41 -23.56 1.74 15.62
CA GLU A 41 -22.56 2.32 14.71
C GLU A 41 -21.17 2.30 15.34
N ALA A 42 -21.04 2.80 16.56
CA ALA A 42 -19.78 2.81 17.29
C ALA A 42 -19.23 1.39 17.44
N GLN A 43 -20.09 0.38 17.71
CA GLN A 43 -19.70 -1.03 17.79
C GLN A 43 -19.10 -1.54 16.50
N GLN A 44 -19.68 -1.15 15.36
CA GLN A 44 -19.17 -1.57 14.07
C GLN A 44 -17.84 -0.88 13.72
N ILE A 45 -17.66 0.39 14.11
CA ILE A 45 -16.39 1.11 13.99
C ILE A 45 -15.30 0.37 14.77
N ASN A 46 -15.52 0.16 16.07
CA ASN A 46 -14.54 -0.51 16.94
C ASN A 46 -14.28 -1.95 16.50
N LYS A 47 -15.29 -2.67 16.01
CA LYS A 47 -15.09 -4.01 15.45
C LYS A 47 -14.07 -4.00 14.31
N SER A 48 -14.16 -3.03 13.39
CA SER A 48 -13.20 -2.96 12.27
C SER A 48 -11.78 -2.65 12.73
N LEU A 49 -11.60 -1.79 13.74
CA LEU A 49 -10.29 -1.45 14.31
C LEU A 49 -9.69 -2.61 15.11
N VAL A 50 -10.50 -3.34 15.87
CA VAL A 50 -10.05 -4.55 16.59
C VAL A 50 -9.61 -5.64 15.61
N VAL A 51 -10.36 -5.85 14.52
CA VAL A 51 -9.97 -6.80 13.47
C VAL A 51 -8.68 -6.37 12.77
N LEU A 52 -8.48 -5.06 12.57
CA LEU A 52 -7.21 -4.53 12.04
C LEU A 52 -6.04 -4.84 12.99
N GLY A 53 -6.18 -4.60 14.30
CA GLY A 53 -5.16 -4.95 15.30
C GLY A 53 -4.79 -6.43 15.24
N ARG A 54 -5.80 -7.32 15.27
CA ARG A 54 -5.60 -8.78 15.14
C ARG A 54 -4.88 -9.16 13.84
N CYS A 55 -5.16 -8.47 12.73
CA CYS A 55 -4.46 -8.71 11.47
C CYS A 55 -2.98 -8.30 11.55
N LEU A 56 -2.66 -7.16 12.17
CA LEU A 56 -1.29 -6.72 12.38
C LEU A 56 -0.51 -7.70 13.25
N ASP A 57 -1.11 -8.15 14.35
CA ASP A 57 -0.51 -9.12 15.27
C ASP A 57 -0.19 -10.46 14.59
N ALA A 58 -1.16 -10.99 13.84
CA ALA A 58 -0.98 -12.23 13.08
C ALA A 58 0.08 -12.05 11.97
N ALA A 59 0.06 -10.93 11.26
CA ALA A 59 1.06 -10.63 10.23
C ALA A 59 2.48 -10.57 10.82
N ASN A 60 2.65 -9.89 11.95
CA ASN A 60 3.94 -9.79 12.64
C ASN A 60 4.42 -11.14 13.19
N SER A 61 3.50 -11.93 13.76
CA SER A 61 3.80 -13.29 14.24
C SER A 61 4.29 -14.20 13.11
N ASN A 62 3.69 -14.07 11.92
CA ASN A 62 4.07 -14.82 10.73
C ASN A 62 5.43 -14.44 10.14
N LEU A 63 5.98 -13.27 10.50
CA LEU A 63 7.36 -12.92 10.13
C LEU A 63 8.38 -13.71 10.94
N GLN A 64 8.06 -14.03 12.19
CA GLN A 64 8.93 -14.78 13.09
C GLN A 64 8.84 -16.30 12.86
N LYS A 65 7.67 -16.78 12.42
CA LYS A 65 7.41 -18.20 12.14
C LYS A 65 7.81 -18.60 10.70
N LYS A 66 8.80 -19.50 10.56
CA LYS A 66 9.16 -20.09 9.25
C LYS A 66 8.22 -21.19 8.77
N ALA A 67 7.56 -21.89 9.70
CA ALA A 67 6.57 -22.93 9.45
C ALA A 67 5.30 -22.66 10.28
N ASN A 68 4.14 -23.18 9.84
CA ASN A 68 2.84 -23.02 10.51
C ASN A 68 2.44 -21.54 10.72
N GLN A 69 2.37 -20.79 9.62
CA GLN A 69 1.87 -19.42 9.64
C GLN A 69 0.38 -19.39 10.02
N ASP A 70 0.01 -18.45 10.89
CA ASP A 70 -1.34 -18.23 11.34
C ASP A 70 -2.18 -17.62 10.20
N VAL A 71 -3.47 -17.97 10.13
CA VAL A 71 -4.40 -17.35 9.19
C VAL A 71 -4.69 -15.92 9.66
N ILE A 72 -4.34 -14.93 8.84
CA ILE A 72 -4.62 -13.52 9.13
C ILE A 72 -6.12 -13.26 8.87
N PRO A 73 -6.91 -12.75 9.84
CA PRO A 73 -8.38 -12.63 9.79
C PRO A 73 -8.89 -11.47 8.90
N ILE A 74 -8.30 -11.32 7.72
CA ILE A 74 -8.51 -10.19 6.80
C ILE A 74 -9.97 -10.06 6.34
N ARG A 75 -10.72 -11.17 6.29
CA ARG A 75 -12.11 -11.21 5.82
C ARG A 75 -13.14 -10.80 6.86
N GLU A 76 -12.74 -10.63 8.12
CA GLU A 76 -13.68 -10.33 9.21
C GLU A 76 -14.18 -8.88 9.21
N SER A 77 -13.53 -7.97 8.46
CA SER A 77 -13.99 -6.60 8.25
C SER A 77 -13.75 -6.11 6.83
N LYS A 78 -14.62 -5.23 6.34
CA LYS A 78 -14.45 -4.59 5.01
C LYS A 78 -13.16 -3.76 4.95
N LEU A 79 -12.78 -3.13 6.07
CA LEU A 79 -11.55 -2.36 6.19
C LEU A 79 -10.32 -3.25 5.93
N THR A 80 -10.23 -4.38 6.62
CA THR A 80 -9.09 -5.30 6.47
C THR A 80 -9.06 -5.96 5.10
N MET A 81 -10.22 -6.21 4.46
CA MET A 81 -10.26 -6.65 3.06
C MET A 81 -9.67 -5.62 2.11
N LEU A 82 -9.93 -4.32 2.33
CA LEU A 82 -9.35 -3.24 1.53
C LEU A 82 -7.84 -3.11 1.75
N LEU A 83 -7.38 -3.35 2.98
CA LEU A 83 -5.98 -3.33 3.39
C LEU A 83 -5.26 -4.70 3.23
N GLN A 84 -5.89 -5.66 2.57
CA GLN A 84 -5.32 -7.00 2.41
C GLN A 84 -3.91 -7.00 1.78
N PRO A 85 -3.65 -6.28 0.67
CA PRO A 85 -2.32 -6.31 0.07
C PRO A 85 -1.18 -5.83 0.99
N PRO A 86 -1.28 -4.67 1.69
CA PRO A 86 -0.23 -4.27 2.63
C PRO A 86 -0.12 -5.20 3.85
N LEU A 87 -1.24 -5.72 4.40
CA LEU A 87 -1.21 -6.65 5.53
C LEU A 87 -0.51 -7.98 5.21
N LEU A 88 -0.53 -8.39 3.94
CA LEU A 88 0.19 -9.56 3.44
C LEU A 88 1.64 -9.25 2.98
N GLY A 89 2.12 -8.02 3.18
CA GLY A 89 3.45 -7.57 2.73
C GLY A 89 3.61 -7.49 1.22
N LYS A 90 2.50 -7.38 0.46
CA LYS A 90 2.47 -7.29 -1.02
C LYS A 90 2.41 -5.86 -1.56
N GLU A 91 2.10 -4.89 -0.72
CA GLU A 91 2.16 -3.46 -1.04
C GLU A 91 2.88 -2.73 0.11
N LYS A 92 3.38 -1.54 -0.15
CA LYS A 92 3.94 -0.68 0.91
C LYS A 92 2.81 -0.16 1.80
N LEU A 93 3.05 -0.09 3.10
CA LEU A 93 2.12 0.47 4.09
C LEU A 93 2.76 1.69 4.76
N CYS A 94 1.97 2.74 4.92
CA CYS A 94 2.30 3.90 5.75
C CYS A 94 1.13 4.13 6.70
N MET A 95 1.41 4.30 7.99
CA MET A 95 0.41 4.59 9.02
C MET A 95 0.74 5.96 9.61
N ILE A 96 -0.25 6.85 9.62
CA ILE A 96 -0.17 8.14 10.30
C ILE A 96 -0.97 8.00 11.59
N VAL A 97 -0.34 8.36 12.71
CA VAL A 97 -0.94 8.25 14.04
C VAL A 97 -1.19 9.65 14.58
N ALA A 98 -2.43 9.91 14.99
CA ALA A 98 -2.81 11.10 15.73
C ALA A 98 -2.89 10.76 17.22
N LEU A 99 -2.21 11.54 18.06
CA LEU A 99 -2.16 11.37 19.51
C LEU A 99 -2.67 12.63 20.21
N THR A 100 -3.27 12.44 21.38
CA THR A 100 -3.72 13.55 22.23
C THR A 100 -2.81 13.65 23.46
N PRO A 101 -2.00 14.71 23.63
CA PRO A 101 -1.00 14.79 24.70
C PRO A 101 -1.61 15.17 26.07
N ILE A 102 -2.57 14.38 26.54
CA ILE A 102 -3.27 14.57 27.83
C ILE A 102 -3.29 13.22 28.55
N GLU A 103 -3.05 13.23 29.87
CA GLU A 103 -2.95 12.03 30.72
C GLU A 103 -4.19 11.11 30.60
N GLN A 104 -5.39 11.69 30.50
CA GLN A 104 -6.65 10.95 30.32
C GLN A 104 -6.65 10.02 29.09
N PHE A 105 -5.85 10.33 28.06
CA PHE A 105 -5.73 9.55 26.83
C PHE A 105 -4.48 8.67 26.80
N PHE A 106 -3.73 8.55 27.91
CA PHE A 106 -2.50 7.76 27.96
C PHE A 106 -2.70 6.31 27.49
N GLU A 107 -3.72 5.61 27.99
CA GLU A 107 -4.01 4.23 27.58
C GLU A 107 -4.32 4.12 26.07
N GLU A 108 -5.10 5.06 25.54
CA GLU A 108 -5.52 5.06 24.14
C GLU A 108 -4.34 5.37 23.22
N ASN A 109 -3.54 6.38 23.56
CA ASN A 109 -2.30 6.70 22.86
C ASN A 109 -1.33 5.51 22.85
N MET A 110 -1.17 4.83 23.99
CA MET A 110 -0.30 3.67 24.09
C MET A 110 -0.77 2.53 23.18
N ASN A 111 -2.08 2.28 23.12
CA ASN A 111 -2.64 1.26 22.22
C ASN A 111 -2.35 1.56 20.74
N VAL A 112 -2.55 2.81 20.31
CA VAL A 112 -2.29 3.20 18.91
C VAL A 112 -0.79 3.15 18.59
N LEU A 113 0.08 3.54 19.53
CA LEU A 113 1.53 3.42 19.39
C LEU A 113 1.98 1.95 19.26
N ASN A 114 1.37 1.03 20.01
CA ASN A 114 1.64 -0.40 19.87
C ASN A 114 1.25 -0.89 18.47
N TYR A 115 0.09 -0.49 17.94
CA TYR A 115 -0.30 -0.83 16.57
C TYR A 115 0.69 -0.30 15.53
N ALA A 116 1.16 0.94 15.69
CA ALA A 116 2.15 1.52 14.78
C ALA A 116 3.51 0.81 14.85
N SER A 117 3.95 0.42 16.06
CA SER A 117 5.17 -0.36 16.26
C SER A 117 5.11 -1.71 15.52
N ILE A 118 3.97 -2.40 15.60
CA ILE A 118 3.76 -3.68 14.91
C ILE A 118 3.65 -3.49 13.40
N ALA A 119 2.91 -2.48 12.94
CA ALA A 119 2.77 -2.16 11.53
C ALA A 119 4.11 -1.84 10.87
N LYS A 120 5.04 -1.19 11.60
CA LYS A 120 6.41 -0.92 11.13
C LYS A 120 7.19 -2.19 10.78
N ASN A 121 6.90 -3.31 11.44
CA ASN A 121 7.59 -4.57 11.19
C ASN A 121 7.08 -5.29 9.93
N ILE A 122 5.93 -4.90 9.38
CA ILE A 122 5.37 -5.50 8.17
C ILE A 122 6.18 -5.04 6.96
N VAL A 123 7.24 -5.79 6.63
CA VAL A 123 8.14 -5.49 5.52
C VAL A 123 7.50 -5.88 4.19
N TYR A 124 7.47 -4.91 3.26
CA TYR A 124 7.11 -5.17 1.87
C TYR A 124 8.15 -6.10 1.21
N LYS A 125 7.71 -7.30 0.81
CA LYS A 125 8.54 -8.22 0.02
C LYS A 125 8.56 -7.72 -1.42
N SER A 126 9.55 -6.87 -1.73
CA SER A 126 9.77 -6.39 -3.10
C SER A 126 9.81 -7.57 -4.05
N GLN A 127 8.85 -7.64 -4.98
CA GLN A 127 8.98 -8.56 -6.09
C GLN A 127 10.13 -8.07 -6.94
N ILE A 128 11.19 -8.89 -7.06
CA ILE A 128 12.27 -8.64 -8.00
C ILE A 128 11.60 -8.58 -9.37
N LYS A 129 11.49 -7.38 -9.94
CA LYS A 129 11.12 -7.24 -11.35
C LYS A 129 12.24 -7.89 -12.12
N LYS A 130 12.04 -9.12 -12.60
CA LYS A 130 12.91 -9.70 -13.61
C LYS A 130 12.92 -8.69 -14.75
N ASP A 131 14.10 -8.16 -15.05
CA ASP A 131 14.27 -7.34 -16.24
C ASP A 131 13.76 -8.20 -17.39
N VAL A 132 12.67 -7.77 -18.03
CA VAL A 132 12.20 -8.45 -19.23
C VAL A 132 13.22 -8.04 -20.27
N GLY A 133 14.31 -8.80 -20.32
CA GLY A 133 15.42 -8.59 -21.23
C GLY A 133 14.81 -8.26 -22.58
N ARG A 134 15.07 -7.04 -23.04
CA ARG A 134 14.50 -6.51 -24.28
C ARG A 134 14.84 -7.52 -25.36
N ARG A 135 13.89 -8.38 -25.73
CA ARG A 135 13.86 -9.00 -27.05
C ARG A 135 13.51 -7.88 -28.01
N PHE A 136 14.41 -6.91 -28.12
CA PHE A 136 14.49 -6.06 -29.28
C PHE A 136 14.86 -7.04 -30.39
N SER A 137 13.85 -7.45 -31.16
CA SER A 137 14.04 -8.32 -32.29
C SER A 137 15.02 -7.60 -33.24
N TRP A 138 16.19 -8.17 -33.48
CA TRP A 138 17.13 -7.69 -34.51
C TRP A 138 16.42 -7.44 -35.85
N PHE A 139 15.32 -8.16 -36.09
CA PHE A 139 14.50 -8.06 -37.28
C PHE A 139 13.80 -6.69 -37.46
N THR A 140 13.65 -5.88 -36.40
CA THR A 140 13.10 -4.52 -36.53
C THR A 140 14.17 -3.46 -36.81
N SER A 141 15.46 -3.78 -36.67
CA SER A 141 16.55 -2.83 -36.97
C SER A 141 16.85 -2.75 -38.48
N THR A 142 16.68 -3.85 -39.22
CA THR A 142 16.97 -3.89 -40.68
C THR A 142 16.01 -3.07 -41.54
N ASN A 143 14.86 -2.65 -41.01
CA ASN A 143 13.91 -1.79 -41.75
C ASN A 143 14.09 -0.29 -41.49
N TYR A 144 14.90 0.12 -40.51
CA TYR A 144 15.16 1.55 -40.24
C TYR A 144 16.40 2.07 -40.97
N GLU A 145 17.38 1.20 -41.26
CA GLU A 145 18.58 1.57 -42.05
C GLU A 145 18.32 1.63 -43.57
N SER A 146 17.18 1.12 -44.05
CA SER A 146 16.89 1.04 -45.49
C SER A 146 16.09 2.24 -46.05
N ARG A 147 15.83 3.29 -45.25
CA ARG A 147 15.03 4.47 -45.70
C ARG A 147 15.68 5.83 -45.41
N GLY A 148 17.00 5.89 -45.20
CA GLY A 148 17.69 7.10 -44.73
C GLY A 148 18.80 7.67 -45.60
N ASN A 149 19.07 7.13 -46.80
CA ASN A 149 20.08 7.68 -47.70
C ASN A 149 19.41 8.19 -48.99
N ASP A 150 18.90 9.42 -48.93
CA ASP A 150 18.83 10.32 -50.09
C ASP A 150 19.00 11.76 -49.55
N GLN A 151 20.26 12.18 -49.55
CA GLN A 151 20.78 13.51 -49.86
C GLN A 151 19.92 14.75 -49.57
N LEU A 152 20.36 15.58 -48.63
CA LEU A 152 20.20 17.04 -48.71
C LEU A 152 21.43 17.70 -48.09
N ASP A 153 22.02 18.56 -48.91
CA ASP A 153 23.38 19.08 -48.84
C ASP A 153 23.67 20.01 -47.66
N LEU A 154 24.96 20.03 -47.34
CA LEU A 154 25.65 21.01 -46.52
C LEU A 154 25.40 22.43 -47.06
N MET A 155 24.86 23.30 -46.22
CA MET A 155 25.03 24.75 -46.37
C MET A 155 25.55 25.28 -45.04
N GLU A 156 26.86 25.50 -44.99
CA GLU A 156 27.49 26.39 -44.02
C GLU A 156 26.90 27.79 -44.20
N ASP A 157 26.48 28.44 -43.13
CA ASP A 157 26.38 29.90 -43.10
C ASP A 157 27.38 30.43 -42.06
N PRO A 158 28.30 31.31 -42.48
CA PRO A 158 29.17 32.07 -41.59
C PRO A 158 28.43 33.35 -41.16
N PHE A 159 28.21 33.54 -39.87
CA PHE A 159 28.28 34.79 -39.08
C PHE A 159 27.74 34.54 -37.67
#